data_AF-A0A945U3G8-F1
#
_entry.id   AF-A0A945U3G8-F1
#
_cell.length_a   1.000
_cell.length_b   1.000
_cell.length_c   1.000
_cell.angle_alpha   90.00
_cell.angle_beta   90.00
_cell.angle_gamma   90.00
#
_symmetry.space_group_name_H-M   'P 1'
#
loop_
_entity.id
_entity.type
_entity.pdbx_description
1 polymer ?
#
loop_
_entity_poly.entity_id
_entity_poly.type
_entity_poly.pdbx_seq_one_letter_code
_entity_poly.pdbx_strand_id
1 'polypeptide(L)'
;MDSRMDTFKILGLQPGEAHIIRNAGGVITDDVIRSLVMSQRFLGTCEIILVHHTDCGLERVSEDMFKAEMEAELGLKPWWALESFSDPYADTRQSIQRLLATPFIKHKDHITGFVYDVTDGLLHPVD
;
A
#
# COMPACT_ATOMS: atom_id res chain seq x y z
N MET A 1 3.01 6.15 1.78
CA MET A 1 3.30 7.20 2.78
C MET A 1 3.83 8.49 2.15
N ASP A 2 3.70 8.63 0.83
CA ASP A 2 4.27 9.75 0.09
C ASP A 2 3.69 11.10 0.53
N SER A 3 4.56 12.10 0.68
CA SER A 3 4.19 13.43 1.18
C SER A 3 3.33 14.22 0.21
N ARG A 4 3.30 13.85 -1.08
CA ARG A 4 2.48 14.48 -2.12
C ARG A 4 1.02 14.03 -2.07
N MET A 5 0.72 12.95 -1.35
CA MET A 5 -0.63 12.37 -1.27
C MET A 5 -1.37 12.86 -0.03
N ASP A 6 -2.18 13.91 -0.21
CA ASP A 6 -3.21 14.29 0.75
C ASP A 6 -4.46 13.41 0.54
N THR A 7 -4.46 12.24 1.18
CA THR A 7 -5.49 11.20 0.98
C THR A 7 -6.91 11.69 1.25
N PHE A 8 -7.10 12.60 2.20
CA PHE A 8 -8.43 13.17 2.48
C PHE A 8 -8.93 14.00 1.30
N LYS A 9 -8.08 14.88 0.75
CA LYS A 9 -8.45 15.68 -0.42
C LYS A 9 -8.63 14.85 -1.68
N ILE A 10 -7.72 13.90 -1.94
CA ILE A 10 -7.76 13.05 -3.13
C ILE A 10 -9.06 12.24 -3.19
N LEU A 11 -9.52 11.72 -2.04
CA LEU A 11 -10.72 10.89 -1.96
C LEU A 11 -11.98 11.68 -1.56
N GLY A 12 -11.88 12.99 -1.35
CA GLY A 12 -13.02 13.83 -0.92
C GLY A 12 -13.55 13.50 0.48
N LEU A 13 -12.73 12.91 1.35
CA LEU A 13 -13.13 12.44 2.67
C LEU A 13 -13.19 13.56 3.71
N GLN A 14 -14.08 13.40 4.68
CA GLN A 14 -14.17 14.17 5.92
C GLN A 14 -13.61 13.38 7.12
N PRO A 15 -13.19 14.07 8.21
CA PRO A 15 -12.76 13.40 9.43
C PRO A 15 -13.84 12.43 9.96
N GLY A 16 -13.44 11.18 10.20
CA GLY A 16 -14.30 10.12 10.72
C GLY A 16 -14.94 9.21 9.67
N GLU A 17 -14.75 9.48 8.37
CA GLU A 17 -15.39 8.67 7.30
C GLU A 17 -14.64 7.39 6.93
N ALA A 18 -13.31 7.38 7.06
CA ALA A 18 -12.50 6.23 6.66
C ALA A 18 -11.27 6.03 7.55
N HIS A 19 -10.82 4.78 7.67
CA HIS A 19 -9.50 4.47 8.20
C HIS A 19 -8.46 4.63 7.09
N ILE A 20 -7.38 5.37 7.39
CA ILE A 20 -6.28 5.61 6.46
C ILE A 20 -5.05 4.84 6.94
N ILE A 21 -4.69 3.77 6.23
CA ILE A 21 -3.51 2.95 6.51
C ILE A 21 -2.43 3.30 5.48
N ARG A 22 -1.23 3.66 5.94
CA ARG A 22 -0.12 4.09 5.06
C ARG A 22 1.20 3.49 5.52
N ASN A 23 1.97 2.96 4.58
CA ASN A 23 3.37 2.56 4.76
C ASN A 23 4.19 2.95 3.51
N ALA A 24 5.46 2.55 3.44
CA ALA A 24 6.26 2.68 2.23
C ALA A 24 5.62 1.87 1.09
N GLY A 25 5.45 2.47 -0.09
CA GLY A 25 4.88 1.80 -1.26
C GLY A 25 3.38 1.51 -1.23
N GLY A 26 2.71 1.56 -0.07
CA GLY A 26 1.32 1.06 0.02
C GLY A 26 1.25 -0.48 0.05
N VAL A 27 2.35 -1.13 0.42
CA VAL A 27 2.53 -2.59 0.35
C VAL A 27 1.60 -3.32 1.32
N ILE A 28 1.00 -4.42 0.87
CA ILE A 28 0.17 -5.30 1.72
C ILE A 28 1.07 -6.20 2.58
N THR A 29 1.54 -5.65 3.69
CA THR A 29 2.30 -6.37 4.72
C THR A 29 1.37 -7.02 5.74
N ASP A 30 1.93 -7.89 6.60
CA ASP A 30 1.20 -8.44 7.74
C ASP A 30 0.59 -7.36 8.64
N ASP A 31 1.26 -6.20 8.77
CA ASP A 31 0.74 -5.08 9.57
C ASP A 31 -0.47 -4.39 8.92
N VAL A 32 -0.48 -4.29 7.59
CA VAL A 32 -1.64 -3.83 6.83
C VAL A 32 -2.80 -4.82 6.97
N ILE A 33 -2.54 -6.13 6.82
CA ILE A 33 -3.55 -7.17 7.03
C ILE A 33 -4.10 -7.11 8.45
N ARG A 34 -3.25 -7.03 9.47
CA ARG A 34 -3.64 -6.89 10.88
C ARG A 34 -4.56 -5.68 11.09
N SER A 35 -4.21 -4.55 10.50
CA SER A 35 -4.96 -3.30 10.60
C SER A 35 -6.32 -3.39 9.90
N LEU A 36 -6.37 -3.95 8.70
CA LEU A 36 -7.61 -4.20 7.95
C LEU A 36 -8.53 -5.18 8.69
N VAL A 37 -7.98 -6.24 9.29
CA VAL A 37 -8.76 -7.20 10.08
C VAL A 37 -9.44 -6.52 11.27
N MET A 38 -8.71 -5.67 12.00
CA MET A 38 -9.28 -4.87 13.08
C MET A 38 -10.36 -3.91 12.56
N SER A 39 -10.05 -3.21 11.46
CA SER A 39 -10.96 -2.27 10.80
C SER A 39 -12.29 -2.93 10.39
N GLN A 40 -12.26 -4.13 9.81
CA GLN A 40 -13.47 -4.81 9.36
C GLN A 40 -14.20 -5.52 10.51
N ARG A 41 -13.48 -6.28 11.35
CA ARG A 41 -14.12 -7.16 12.33
C ARG A 41 -14.60 -6.44 13.57
N PHE A 42 -13.87 -5.42 14.01
CA PHE A 42 -14.19 -4.70 15.24
C PHE A 42 -14.84 -3.35 14.96
N LEU A 43 -14.38 -2.64 13.92
CA LEU A 43 -14.84 -1.29 13.61
C LEU A 43 -15.86 -1.22 12.45
N GLY A 44 -16.17 -2.37 11.82
CA GLY A 44 -17.31 -2.51 10.92
C GLY A 44 -17.12 -2.00 9.48
N THR A 45 -15.89 -1.70 9.04
CA THR A 45 -15.65 -1.35 7.63
C THR A 45 -15.90 -2.53 6.68
N CYS A 46 -16.40 -2.26 5.48
CA CYS A 46 -16.78 -3.29 4.50
C CYS A 46 -16.11 -3.12 3.12
N GLU A 47 -15.36 -2.04 2.92
CA GLU A 47 -14.74 -1.68 1.64
C GLU A 47 -13.26 -1.35 1.83
N ILE A 48 -12.44 -1.69 0.84
CA ILE A 48 -11.02 -1.39 0.79
C ILE A 48 -10.69 -0.70 -0.53
N ILE A 49 -10.11 0.48 -0.43
CA ILE A 49 -9.53 1.21 -1.57
C ILE A 49 -8.01 1.14 -1.44
N LEU A 50 -7.36 0.49 -2.39
CA LEU A 50 -5.91 0.47 -2.52
C LEU A 50 -5.45 1.59 -3.44
N VAL A 51 -4.46 2.36 -2.99
CA VAL A 51 -3.92 3.49 -3.77
C VAL A 51 -2.40 3.44 -3.77
N HIS A 52 -1.84 2.97 -4.88
CA HIS A 52 -0.43 3.24 -5.22
C HIS A 52 -0.34 4.60 -5.92
N HIS A 53 0.87 5.00 -6.32
CA HIS A 53 1.05 6.24 -7.06
C HIS A 53 2.24 6.16 -8.01
N THR A 54 2.23 7.02 -9.03
CA THR A 54 3.38 7.19 -9.93
C THR A 54 4.54 7.86 -9.19
N ASP A 55 5.75 7.63 -9.69
CA ASP A 55 6.98 8.19 -9.13
C ASP A 55 7.20 7.83 -7.65
N CYS A 56 6.86 6.58 -7.29
CA CYS A 56 7.05 6.07 -5.96
C CYS A 56 8.54 5.83 -5.67
N GLY A 57 8.97 6.17 -4.45
CA GLY A 57 10.35 5.92 -4.04
C GLY A 57 10.76 4.45 -4.15
N LEU A 58 9.83 3.51 -3.94
CA LEU A 58 10.09 2.08 -4.08
C LEU A 58 10.31 1.61 -5.53
N GLU A 59 9.97 2.43 -6.54
CA GLU A 59 10.31 2.14 -7.95
C GLU A 59 11.80 2.30 -8.24
N ARG A 60 12.51 3.02 -7.38
CA ARG A 60 13.89 3.45 -7.60
C ARG A 60 14.90 2.73 -6.69
N VAL A 61 14.43 1.87 -5.79
CA VAL A 61 15.29 1.18 -4.82
C VAL A 61 15.45 -0.28 -5.19
N SER A 62 16.69 -0.73 -5.29
CA SER A 62 17.02 -2.16 -5.33
C SER A 62 17.09 -2.69 -3.91
N GLU A 63 16.20 -3.63 -3.56
CA GLU A 63 16.18 -4.23 -2.23
C GLU A 63 17.52 -4.90 -1.86
N ASP A 64 18.14 -5.61 -2.81
CA ASP A 64 19.41 -6.29 -2.58
C ASP A 64 20.54 -5.31 -2.29
N MET A 65 20.61 -4.20 -3.06
CA MET A 65 21.61 -3.17 -2.83
C MET A 65 21.37 -2.46 -1.49
N PHE A 66 20.13 -2.10 -1.20
CA PHE A 66 19.78 -1.41 0.04
C PHE A 66 20.10 -2.25 1.28
N LYS A 67 19.81 -3.55 1.23
CA LYS A 67 20.16 -4.48 2.31
C LYS A 67 21.66 -4.70 2.44
N ALA A 68 22.38 -4.77 1.33
CA ALA A 68 23.83 -4.95 1.34
C ALA A 68 24.55 -3.71 1.93
N GLU A 69 24.07 -2.50 1.62
CA GLU A 69 24.58 -1.26 2.23
C GLU A 69 24.40 -1.27 3.76
N MET A 70 23.21 -1.61 4.24
CA MET A 70 22.94 -1.72 5.67
C MET A 70 23.78 -2.81 6.36
N GLU A 71 23.96 -3.95 5.71
CA GLU A 71 24.79 -5.03 6.23
C GLU A 71 26.26 -4.62 6.32
N ALA A 72 26.77 -3.88 5.33
CA ALA A 72 28.13 -3.35 5.35
C ALA A 72 28.33 -2.28 6.45
N GLU A 73 27.33 -1.44 6.70
CA GLU A 73 27.38 -0.38 7.71
C GLU A 73 27.23 -0.93 9.14
N LEU A 74 26.25 -1.82 9.35
CA LEU A 74 25.79 -2.24 10.69
C LEU A 74 26.27 -3.64 11.07
N GLY A 75 26.84 -4.39 10.13
CA GLY A 75 27.23 -5.80 10.32
C GLY A 75 26.05 -6.76 10.40
N LEU A 76 24.83 -6.31 10.09
CA LEU A 76 23.59 -7.07 10.20
C LEU A 76 22.71 -6.85 8.98
N LYS A 77 22.36 -7.94 8.29
CA LYS A 77 21.37 -7.90 7.21
C LYS A 77 19.96 -7.71 7.77
N PRO A 78 19.17 -6.74 7.27
CA PRO A 78 17.78 -6.59 7.69
C PRO A 78 16.94 -7.85 7.41
N TRP A 79 16.14 -8.28 8.38
CA TRP A 79 15.27 -9.47 8.26
C TRP A 79 13.97 -9.18 7.51
N TRP A 80 13.56 -7.92 7.42
CA TRP A 80 12.35 -7.48 6.75
C TRP A 80 12.60 -7.26 5.25
N ALA A 81 11.56 -7.44 4.43
CA ALA A 81 11.58 -7.08 3.02
C ALA A 81 11.27 -5.59 2.86
N LEU A 82 11.92 -4.95 1.88
CA LEU A 82 11.60 -3.57 1.51
C LEU A 82 10.36 -3.54 0.61
N GLU A 83 10.12 -4.63 -0.14
CA GLU A 83 8.99 -4.80 -1.04
C GLU A 83 9.01 -3.73 -2.16
N SER A 84 10.19 -3.55 -2.75
CA SER A 84 10.37 -2.73 -3.95
C SER A 84 9.66 -3.35 -5.15
N PHE A 85 9.10 -2.52 -6.02
CA PHE A 85 8.41 -2.92 -7.25
C PHE A 85 8.88 -2.06 -8.42
N SER A 86 8.69 -2.51 -9.66
CA SER A 86 9.12 -1.76 -10.86
C SER A 86 7.99 -1.03 -11.58
N ASP A 87 6.73 -1.38 -11.29
CA ASP A 87 5.55 -0.80 -11.93
C ASP A 87 4.41 -0.71 -10.89
N PRO A 88 3.94 0.51 -10.54
CA PRO A 88 2.87 0.67 -9.56
C PRO A 88 1.54 0.05 -10.01
N TYR A 89 1.27 -0.07 -11.32
CA TYR A 89 0.06 -0.72 -11.81
C TYR A 89 0.11 -2.25 -11.61
N ALA A 90 1.24 -2.87 -11.94
CA ALA A 90 1.45 -4.29 -11.69
C ALA A 90 1.43 -4.61 -10.19
N ASP A 91 2.05 -3.78 -9.36
CA ASP A 91 2.06 -3.98 -7.91
C ASP A 91 0.68 -3.77 -7.29
N THR A 92 -0.11 -2.81 -7.79
CA THR A 92 -1.51 -2.64 -7.37
C THR A 92 -2.32 -3.90 -7.63
N ARG A 93 -2.22 -4.49 -8.83
CA ARG A 93 -2.87 -5.78 -9.17
C ARG A 93 -2.45 -6.88 -8.21
N GLN A 94 -1.15 -7.00 -7.96
CA GLN A 94 -0.61 -8.00 -7.05
C GLN A 94 -1.14 -7.81 -5.61
N SER A 95 -1.19 -6.56 -5.13
CA SER A 95 -1.73 -6.18 -3.83
C SER A 95 -3.21 -6.51 -3.69
N ILE A 96 -4.03 -6.26 -4.72
CA ILE A 96 -5.43 -6.72 -4.76
C ILE A 96 -5.49 -8.25 -4.61
N GLN A 97 -4.67 -8.99 -5.36
CA GLN A 97 -4.65 -10.45 -5.27
C GLN A 97 -4.21 -10.95 -3.89
N ARG A 98 -3.25 -10.29 -3.22
CA ARG A 98 -2.86 -10.61 -1.83
C ARG A 98 -4.05 -10.47 -0.88
N LEU A 99 -4.83 -9.39 -0.99
CA LEU A 99 -6.04 -9.18 -0.19
C LEU A 99 -7.14 -10.21 -0.47
N LEU A 100 -7.36 -10.55 -1.74
CA LEU A 100 -8.34 -11.56 -2.14
C LEU A 100 -7.95 -12.96 -1.68
N ALA A 101 -6.65 -13.29 -1.71
CA ALA A 101 -6.15 -14.61 -1.32
C ALA A 101 -6.17 -14.83 0.20
N THR A 102 -5.93 -13.80 1.01
CA THR A 102 -5.83 -13.98 2.47
C THR A 102 -7.19 -14.36 3.10
N PRO A 103 -7.25 -15.39 3.97
CA PRO A 103 -8.50 -15.80 4.61
C PRO A 103 -8.95 -14.85 5.73
N PHE A 104 -8.09 -13.91 6.14
CA PHE A 104 -8.35 -13.07 7.32
C PHE A 104 -9.28 -11.88 7.03
N ILE A 105 -9.25 -11.36 5.79
CA ILE A 105 -10.14 -10.30 5.31
C ILE A 105 -11.56 -10.87 5.18
N LYS A 106 -12.51 -10.24 5.86
CA LYS A 106 -13.90 -10.72 5.99
C LYS A 106 -14.75 -10.28 4.81
N HIS A 107 -14.68 -9.00 4.45
CA HIS A 107 -15.44 -8.39 3.36
C HIS A 107 -14.51 -8.17 2.18
N LYS A 108 -14.77 -8.87 1.07
CA LYS A 108 -13.95 -8.88 -0.16
C LYS A 108 -14.70 -8.40 -1.40
N ASP A 109 -16.01 -8.19 -1.30
CA ASP A 109 -16.88 -7.83 -2.42
C ASP A 109 -16.55 -6.45 -2.99
N HIS A 110 -15.91 -5.59 -2.18
CA HIS A 110 -15.52 -4.23 -2.53
C HIS A 110 -14.05 -3.99 -2.21
N ILE A 111 -13.18 -4.56 -3.06
CA ILE A 111 -11.74 -4.25 -3.07
C ILE A 111 -11.44 -3.62 -4.43
N THR A 112 -11.08 -2.35 -4.43
CA THR A 112 -10.72 -1.60 -5.65
C THR A 112 -9.30 -1.06 -5.54
N GLY A 113 -8.60 -0.98 -6.67
CA GLY A 113 -7.25 -0.44 -6.73
C GLY A 113 -7.12 0.70 -7.71
N PHE A 114 -6.29 1.66 -7.33
CA PHE A 114 -5.99 2.84 -8.13
C PHE A 114 -4.49 3.15 -8.09
N VAL A 115 -4.02 3.78 -9.16
CA VAL A 115 -2.73 4.50 -9.18
C VAL A 115 -3.04 5.99 -9.23
N TYR A 116 -2.62 6.71 -8.20
CA TYR A 116 -2.62 8.17 -8.19
C TYR A 116 -1.47 8.71 -9.02
N ASP A 117 -1.75 9.50 -10.05
CA ASP A 117 -0.69 10.17 -10.79
C ASP A 117 -0.30 11.48 -10.10
N VAL A 118 0.94 11.55 -9.62
CA VAL A 118 1.44 12.71 -8.88
C VAL A 118 1.63 13.96 -9.74
N THR A 119 1.55 13.83 -11.06
CA THR A 119 1.75 14.93 -12.02
C THR A 119 0.45 15.63 -12.39
N ASP A 120 -0.65 14.88 -12.56
CA ASP A 120 -1.97 15.44 -12.92
C ASP A 120 -2.97 15.47 -11.75
N GLY A 121 -2.70 14.72 -10.67
CA GLY A 121 -3.54 14.66 -9.48
C GLY A 121 -4.77 13.75 -9.60
N LEU A 122 -4.81 12.86 -10.59
CA LEU A 122 -5.94 11.96 -10.85
C LEU A 122 -5.70 10.54 -10.32
N LEU A 123 -6.79 9.82 -10.09
CA LEU A 123 -6.78 8.39 -9.78
C LEU A 123 -7.12 7.58 -11.03
N HIS A 124 -6.21 6.71 -11.43
CA HIS A 124 -6.41 5.77 -12.53
C HIS A 124 -6.81 4.40 -11.97
N PRO A 125 -7.97 3.86 -12.34
CA PRO A 125 -8.38 2.53 -11.88
C PRO A 125 -7.43 1.45 -12.43
N VAL A 126 -7.24 0.41 -11.63
CA VAL A 126 -6.46 -0.77 -11.99
C VAL A 126 -7.38 -1.99 -11.98
N ASP A 127 -7.47 -2.67 -13.13
CA ASP A 127 -8.23 -3.90 -13.32
C ASP A 127 -7.51 -5.14 -12.76
#